data_AF-A0A935CNJ3-F1
#
_entry.id   AF-A0A935CNJ3-F1
#
_cell.length_a   1.000
_cell.length_b   1.000
_cell.length_c   1.000
_cell.angle_alpha   90.00
_cell.angle_beta   90.00
_cell.angle_gamma   90.00
#
_symmetry.space_group_name_H-M   'P 1'
#
loop_
_entity.id
_entity.type
_entity.pdbx_description
1 polymer ?
#
loop_
_entity_poly.entity_id
_entity_poly.type
_entity_poly.pdbx_seq_one_letter_code
_entity_poly.pdbx_strand_id
1 'polypeptide(L)'
;MPAHGVLAERPLLLTIMAQLHAFTGQLPEDRTQLYTEAVQFLNNDWNKAGVFIDYIRERAGLLIRHKTEAYTFPHRTFQEFLAACHLASLPDYASEAARLVRAEPDRWREVFLLAAGYSARINLLGQALNAVNALCPFEPDAPRSAAPANWPAAPLAAMALLEIGLVGVQREPVGQAVQQRVQRWLQIGMRHDALTPRERAEAGAAWRGWATRGMRC
;
A
#
# COMPACT_ATOMS: atom_id res chain seq x y z
N MET A 1 -13.95 -2.44 17.63
CA MET A 1 -13.60 -3.88 17.69
C MET A 1 -12.36 -4.08 16.84
N PRO A 2 -11.27 -4.63 17.38
CA PRO A 2 -9.97 -4.42 16.77
C PRO A 2 -9.72 -5.39 15.60
N ALA A 3 -8.98 -4.90 14.61
CA ALA A 3 -8.76 -5.41 13.27
C ALA A 3 -7.99 -6.76 13.17
N HIS A 4 -7.86 -7.51 14.27
CA HIS A 4 -7.01 -8.70 14.35
C HIS A 4 -7.49 -9.89 13.48
N GLY A 5 -8.78 -9.96 13.16
CA GLY A 5 -9.35 -11.07 12.39
C GLY A 5 -8.84 -11.16 10.94
N VAL A 6 -8.57 -10.03 10.29
CA VAL A 6 -8.18 -9.96 8.87
C VAL A 6 -6.68 -10.25 8.67
N LEU A 7 -5.86 -10.05 9.70
CA LEU A 7 -4.41 -10.29 9.64
C LEU A 7 -4.05 -11.78 9.80
N ALA A 8 -4.90 -12.55 10.49
CA ALA A 8 -4.68 -13.97 10.81
C ALA A 8 -5.07 -14.94 9.69
N GLU A 9 -5.75 -14.49 8.62
CA GLU A 9 -6.18 -15.34 7.50
C GLU A 9 -5.03 -15.76 6.57
N ARG A 10 -3.85 -15.14 6.72
CA ARG A 10 -2.65 -15.46 5.94
C ARG A 10 -1.61 -16.09 6.88
N PRO A 11 -1.35 -17.41 6.78
CA PRO A 11 -0.49 -18.14 7.72
C PRO A 11 0.88 -17.50 7.95
N LEU A 12 1.43 -16.86 6.91
CA LEU A 12 2.69 -16.15 6.98
C LEU A 12 2.63 -14.85 7.81
N LEU A 13 1.57 -14.07 7.69
CA LEU A 13 1.38 -12.85 8.51
C LEU A 13 1.31 -13.23 9.98
N LEU A 14 0.66 -14.36 10.29
CA LEU A 14 0.62 -14.92 11.64
C LEU A 14 2.01 -15.33 12.15
N THR A 15 2.85 -15.92 11.29
CA THR A 15 4.23 -16.29 11.64
C THR A 15 5.09 -15.06 11.91
N ILE A 16 5.03 -14.05 11.04
CA ILE A 16 5.78 -12.79 11.22
C ILE A 16 5.26 -12.02 12.45
N MET A 17 3.94 -12.01 12.71
CA MET A 17 3.32 -11.42 13.91
C MET A 17 3.76 -12.13 15.19
N ALA A 18 3.75 -13.46 15.21
CA ALA A 18 4.21 -14.25 16.36
C ALA A 18 5.70 -14.01 16.65
N GLN A 19 6.51 -13.83 15.61
CA GLN A 19 7.94 -13.51 15.74
C GLN A 19 8.14 -12.10 16.27
N LEU A 20 7.50 -11.09 15.67
CA LEU A 20 7.64 -9.70 16.12
C LEU A 20 7.16 -9.55 17.56
N HIS A 21 6.03 -10.16 17.94
CA HIS A 21 5.57 -10.19 19.33
C HIS A 21 6.60 -10.84 20.29
N ALA A 22 7.30 -11.90 19.87
CA ALA A 22 8.34 -12.53 20.68
C ALA A 22 9.56 -11.62 20.91
N PHE A 23 9.76 -10.59 20.08
CA PHE A 23 10.89 -9.65 20.17
C PHE A 23 10.52 -8.25 20.68
N THR A 24 9.31 -7.75 20.38
CA THR A 24 8.84 -6.40 20.74
C THR A 24 7.85 -6.40 21.91
N GLY A 25 7.26 -7.55 22.25
CA GLY A 25 6.26 -7.69 23.32
C GLY A 25 4.88 -7.07 23.01
N GLN A 26 4.67 -6.56 21.81
CA GLN A 26 3.41 -5.95 21.36
C GLN A 26 2.97 -6.53 20.02
N LEU A 27 1.66 -6.73 19.84
CA LEU A 27 1.09 -7.18 18.57
C LEU A 27 0.80 -5.98 17.67
N PRO A 28 1.21 -6.01 16.39
CA PRO A 28 0.90 -4.95 15.45
C PRO A 28 -0.61 -4.82 15.23
N GLU A 29 -1.11 -3.58 15.17
CA GLU A 29 -2.52 -3.29 14.94
C GLU A 29 -2.92 -3.47 13.47
N ASP A 30 -1.95 -3.37 12.55
CA ASP A 30 -2.15 -3.57 11.11
C ASP A 30 -0.92 -4.17 10.41
N ARG A 31 -1.13 -4.62 9.16
CA ARG A 31 -0.10 -5.27 8.33
C ARG A 31 1.11 -4.37 8.08
N THR A 32 0.92 -3.06 7.99
CA THR A 32 1.98 -2.14 7.60
C THR A 32 2.87 -1.81 8.80
N GLN A 33 2.32 -1.78 10.01
CA GLN A 33 3.09 -1.77 11.26
C GLN A 33 3.96 -3.02 11.38
N LEU A 34 3.38 -4.21 11.21
CA LEU A 34 4.10 -5.48 11.25
C LEU A 34 5.35 -5.43 10.36
N TYR A 35 5.19 -5.00 9.13
CA TYR A 35 6.29 -5.01 8.20
C TYR A 35 7.33 -3.89 8.45
N THR A 36 6.91 -2.74 8.99
CA THR A 36 7.81 -1.64 9.35
C THR A 36 8.76 -2.07 10.48
N GLU A 37 8.23 -2.76 11.49
CA GLU A 37 9.03 -3.30 12.59
C GLU A 37 10.02 -4.37 12.10
N ALA A 38 9.63 -5.21 11.13
CA ALA A 38 10.53 -6.18 10.51
C ALA A 38 11.71 -5.53 9.76
N VAL A 39 11.49 -4.39 9.09
CA VAL A 39 12.56 -3.64 8.40
C VAL A 39 13.46 -2.92 9.39
N GLN A 40 12.87 -2.32 10.44
CA GLN A 40 13.64 -1.70 11.52
C GLN A 40 14.52 -2.72 12.24
N PHE A 41 14.06 -3.96 12.40
CA PHE A 41 14.88 -5.05 12.95
C PHE A 41 16.16 -5.32 12.13
N LEU A 42 16.06 -5.21 10.80
CA LEU A 42 17.19 -5.44 9.90
C LEU A 42 18.25 -4.32 9.94
N ASN A 43 17.86 -3.09 10.28
CA ASN A 43 18.72 -1.92 10.57
C ASN A 43 20.05 -1.81 9.79
N ASN A 44 20.08 -2.12 8.49
CA ASN A 44 21.31 -2.19 7.68
C ASN A 44 22.44 -3.08 8.23
N ASP A 45 22.10 -4.03 9.11
CA ASP A 45 23.03 -4.97 9.70
C ASP A 45 23.05 -6.26 8.88
N TRP A 46 24.13 -6.44 8.12
CA TRP A 46 24.32 -7.61 7.24
C TRP A 46 24.38 -8.94 8.00
N ASN A 47 24.78 -8.94 9.28
CA ASN A 47 24.76 -10.15 10.10
C ASN A 47 23.32 -10.50 10.51
N LYS A 48 22.51 -9.50 10.87
CA LYS A 48 21.08 -9.71 11.16
C LYS A 48 20.31 -10.09 9.89
N ALA A 49 20.65 -9.51 8.75
CA ALA A 49 20.12 -9.90 7.45
C ALA A 49 20.48 -11.35 7.09
N GLY A 50 21.73 -11.77 7.35
CA GLY A 50 22.19 -13.15 7.18
C GLY A 50 21.41 -14.13 8.06
N VAL A 51 21.32 -13.86 9.36
CA VAL A 51 20.54 -14.69 10.32
C VAL A 51 19.06 -14.74 9.94
N PHE A 52 18.49 -13.62 9.51
CA PHE A 52 17.11 -13.53 9.05
C PHE A 52 16.90 -14.34 7.76
N ILE A 53 17.79 -14.24 6.78
CA ILE A 53 17.76 -15.01 5.53
C ILE A 53 17.94 -16.50 5.78
N ASP A 54 18.90 -16.90 6.63
CA ASP A 54 19.16 -18.30 6.97
C ASP A 54 17.94 -18.91 7.69
N TYR A 55 17.33 -18.16 8.62
CA TYR A 55 16.10 -18.56 9.29
C TYR A 55 14.91 -18.68 8.32
N ILE A 56 14.77 -17.71 7.41
CA ILE A 56 13.75 -17.69 6.35
C ILE A 56 13.90 -18.88 5.40
N ARG A 57 15.14 -19.23 5.04
CA ARG A 57 15.49 -20.34 4.16
C ARG A 57 15.23 -21.69 4.84
N GLU A 58 15.58 -21.83 6.11
CA GLU A 58 15.61 -23.13 6.81
C GLU A 58 14.33 -23.46 7.57
N ARG A 59 13.55 -22.47 8.01
CA ARG A 59 12.37 -22.68 8.88
C ARG A 59 11.06 -22.13 8.33
N ALA A 60 11.09 -21.03 7.59
CA ALA A 60 9.86 -20.39 7.09
C ALA A 60 9.54 -20.71 5.63
N GLY A 61 10.48 -21.30 4.89
CA GLY A 61 10.33 -21.58 3.47
C GLY A 61 10.06 -20.33 2.65
N LEU A 62 10.62 -19.17 3.02
CA LEU A 62 10.35 -17.85 2.42
C LEU A 62 11.31 -17.46 1.28
N LEU A 63 12.40 -18.20 1.09
CA LEU A 63 13.32 -18.08 -0.03
C LEU A 63 13.72 -19.48 -0.48
N ILE A 64 13.32 -19.87 -1.69
CA ILE A 64 13.68 -21.17 -2.27
C ILE A 64 14.79 -20.93 -3.29
N ARG A 65 15.93 -21.59 -3.10
CA ARG A 65 17.03 -21.61 -4.08
C ARG A 65 16.61 -22.50 -5.26
N HIS A 66 16.53 -21.93 -6.45
CA HIS A 66 16.31 -22.69 -7.69
C HIS A 66 17.65 -23.27 -8.19
N LYS A 67 17.61 -24.27 -9.09
CA LYS A 67 18.80 -24.98 -9.59
C LYS A 67 19.84 -24.09 -10.31
N THR A 68 19.50 -22.86 -10.64
CA THR A 68 20.31 -21.89 -11.40
C THR A 68 20.44 -20.59 -10.62
N GLU A 69 21.33 -20.49 -9.63
CA GLU A 69 21.80 -19.23 -8.97
C GLU A 69 20.73 -18.15 -8.66
N ALA A 70 19.46 -18.53 -8.55
CA ALA A 70 18.32 -17.63 -8.48
C ALA A 70 17.45 -18.02 -7.28
N TYR A 71 17.03 -17.03 -6.53
CA TYR A 71 16.15 -17.20 -5.38
C TYR A 71 14.75 -16.73 -5.74
N THR A 72 13.73 -17.47 -5.31
CA THR A 72 12.34 -17.04 -5.40
C THR A 72 11.75 -16.88 -4.01
N PHE A 73 10.93 -15.85 -3.82
CA PHE A 73 10.04 -15.77 -2.67
C PHE A 73 8.79 -16.60 -2.98
N PRO A 74 8.52 -17.71 -2.28
CA PRO A 74 7.31 -18.50 -2.49
C PRO A 74 6.09 -17.82 -1.84
N HIS A 75 6.30 -16.83 -0.98
CA HIS A 75 5.24 -16.01 -0.43
C HIS A 75 5.19 -14.64 -1.10
N ARG A 76 4.21 -14.50 -1.99
CA ARG A 76 3.94 -13.27 -2.75
C ARG A 76 3.79 -12.02 -1.86
N THR A 77 3.18 -12.14 -0.68
CA THR A 77 2.95 -11.01 0.22
C THR A 77 4.24 -10.40 0.78
N PHE A 78 5.26 -11.22 1.02
CA PHE A 78 6.55 -10.73 1.50
C PHE A 78 7.34 -10.04 0.37
N GLN A 79 7.27 -10.61 -0.84
CA GLN A 79 7.83 -9.99 -2.04
C GLN A 79 7.16 -8.65 -2.35
N GLU A 80 5.83 -8.56 -2.23
CA GLU A 80 5.07 -7.32 -2.42
C GLU A 80 5.48 -6.25 -1.42
N PHE A 81 5.70 -6.63 -0.16
CA PHE A 81 6.17 -5.70 0.86
C PHE A 81 7.61 -5.23 0.62
N LEU A 82 8.54 -6.11 0.30
CA LEU A 82 9.91 -5.70 -0.02
C LEU A 82 9.97 -4.81 -1.27
N ALA A 83 9.17 -5.13 -2.28
CA ALA A 83 9.01 -4.28 -3.46
C ALA A 83 8.45 -2.90 -3.07
N ALA A 84 7.52 -2.83 -2.12
CA ALA A 84 6.96 -1.58 -1.62
C ALA A 84 8.01 -0.73 -0.89
N CYS A 85 8.83 -1.32 -0.02
CA CYS A 85 9.94 -0.62 0.63
C CYS A 85 10.94 -0.06 -0.38
N HIS A 86 11.33 -0.89 -1.36
CA HIS A 86 12.26 -0.44 -2.39
C HIS A 86 11.65 0.70 -3.22
N LEU A 87 10.41 0.54 -3.68
CA LEU A 87 9.69 1.54 -4.45
C LEU A 87 9.58 2.87 -3.67
N ALA A 88 9.27 2.84 -2.38
CA ALA A 88 9.19 4.02 -1.51
C ALA A 88 10.54 4.69 -1.25
N SER A 89 11.66 3.98 -1.45
CA SER A 89 13.02 4.52 -1.32
C SER A 89 13.53 5.20 -2.60
N LEU A 90 12.84 5.04 -3.73
CA LEU A 90 13.27 5.61 -5.01
C LEU A 90 13.15 7.14 -5.01
N PRO A 91 14.12 7.88 -5.61
CA PRO A 91 14.04 9.33 -5.75
C PRO A 91 12.78 9.80 -6.49
N ASP A 92 12.33 9.02 -7.48
CA ASP A 92 11.17 9.27 -8.34
C ASP A 92 9.96 8.41 -7.99
N TYR A 93 9.88 7.95 -6.72
CA TYR A 93 8.84 7.07 -6.18
C TYR A 93 7.43 7.33 -6.74
N ALA A 94 6.95 8.57 -6.65
CA ALA A 94 5.58 8.90 -7.08
C ALA A 94 5.31 8.60 -8.56
N SER A 95 6.22 9.01 -9.44
CA SER A 95 6.11 8.82 -10.88
C SER A 95 6.26 7.34 -11.25
N GLU A 96 7.24 6.67 -10.65
CA GLU A 96 7.50 5.26 -10.92
C GLU A 96 6.35 4.36 -10.42
N ALA A 97 5.83 4.63 -9.22
CA ALA A 97 4.69 3.90 -8.65
C ALA A 97 3.46 4.03 -9.54
N ALA A 98 3.16 5.24 -10.06
CA ALA A 98 2.06 5.44 -10.98
C ALA A 98 2.29 4.75 -12.34
N ARG A 99 3.52 4.75 -12.86
CA ARG A 99 3.87 4.06 -14.11
C ARG A 99 3.64 2.56 -13.99
N LEU A 100 4.13 1.95 -12.91
CA LEU A 100 4.02 0.51 -12.64
C LEU A 100 2.56 0.07 -12.48
N VAL A 101 1.77 0.83 -11.72
CA VAL A 101 0.33 0.58 -11.56
C VAL A 101 -0.41 0.65 -12.89
N ARG A 102 -0.10 1.63 -13.75
CA ARG A 102 -0.75 1.75 -15.07
C ARG A 102 -0.35 0.61 -16.02
N ALA A 103 0.89 0.13 -15.93
CA ALA A 103 1.41 -0.93 -16.77
C ALA A 103 0.86 -2.32 -16.40
N GLU A 104 0.87 -2.67 -15.11
CA GLU A 104 0.38 -3.96 -14.60
C GLU A 104 -0.47 -3.76 -13.32
N PRO A 105 -1.73 -3.31 -13.43
CA PRO A 105 -2.57 -2.95 -12.28
C PRO A 105 -2.71 -4.07 -11.25
N ASP A 106 -2.99 -5.30 -11.69
CA ASP A 106 -3.18 -6.44 -10.77
C ASP A 106 -1.91 -6.85 -10.04
N ARG A 107 -0.73 -6.53 -10.59
CA ARG A 107 0.56 -6.86 -9.98
C ARG A 107 1.00 -5.82 -8.98
N TRP A 108 0.88 -4.53 -9.33
CA TRP A 108 1.42 -3.43 -8.53
C TRP A 108 0.42 -2.81 -7.56
N ARG A 109 -0.86 -3.20 -7.61
CA ARG A 109 -1.87 -2.69 -6.70
C ARG A 109 -1.48 -2.80 -5.22
N GLU A 110 -1.16 -4.01 -4.76
CA GLU A 110 -0.84 -4.23 -3.35
C GLU A 110 0.49 -3.57 -2.96
N VAL A 111 1.48 -3.62 -3.85
CA VAL A 111 2.77 -2.94 -3.68
C VAL A 111 2.58 -1.43 -3.51
N PHE A 112 1.73 -0.81 -4.32
CA PHE A 112 1.41 0.62 -4.23
C PHE A 112 0.77 0.99 -2.90
N LEU A 113 -0.23 0.22 -2.46
CA LEU A 113 -0.90 0.44 -1.18
C LEU A 113 0.08 0.32 -0.01
N LEU A 114 0.87 -0.75 0.02
CA LEU A 114 1.89 -0.97 1.03
C LEU A 114 2.95 0.14 1.02
N ALA A 115 3.38 0.61 -0.15
CA ALA A 115 4.37 1.68 -0.27
C ALA A 115 3.83 3.01 0.27
N ALA A 116 2.59 3.37 -0.08
CA ALA A 116 1.95 4.59 0.41
C ALA A 116 1.77 4.57 1.94
N GLY A 117 1.28 3.45 2.48
CA GLY A 117 1.13 3.26 3.92
C GLY A 117 2.47 3.25 4.67
N TYR A 118 3.49 2.63 4.08
CA TYR A 118 4.85 2.59 4.64
C TYR A 118 5.46 3.99 4.68
N SER A 119 5.44 4.73 3.57
CA SER A 119 5.95 6.12 3.49
C SER A 119 5.31 7.02 4.56
N ALA A 120 4.00 6.93 4.75
CA ALA A 120 3.30 7.71 5.77
C ALA A 120 3.78 7.40 7.19
N ARG A 121 4.01 6.12 7.52
CA ARG A 121 4.46 5.67 8.84
C ARG A 121 5.90 6.08 9.16
N ILE A 122 6.77 6.14 8.16
CA ILE A 122 8.15 6.64 8.32
C ILE A 122 8.24 8.16 8.23
N ASN A 123 7.15 8.89 8.51
CA ASN A 123 7.04 10.35 8.51
C ASN A 123 7.29 11.03 7.14
N LEU A 124 7.12 10.29 6.04
CA LEU A 124 7.20 10.82 4.68
C LEU A 124 5.79 11.00 4.06
N LEU A 125 4.88 11.62 4.81
CA LEU A 125 3.49 11.84 4.37
C LEU A 125 3.42 12.59 3.02
N GLY A 126 4.27 13.59 2.81
CA GLY A 126 4.33 14.32 1.54
C GLY A 126 4.63 13.41 0.34
N GLN A 127 5.55 12.45 0.50
CA GLN A 127 5.87 11.49 -0.55
C GLN A 127 4.73 10.50 -0.79
N ALA A 128 4.07 10.05 0.28
CA ALA A 128 2.88 9.20 0.16
C ALA A 128 1.76 9.92 -0.62
N LEU A 129 1.49 11.19 -0.28
CA LEU A 129 0.51 12.02 -0.98
C LEU A 129 0.90 12.30 -2.43
N ASN A 130 2.18 12.53 -2.72
CA ASN A 130 2.67 12.70 -4.08
C ASN A 130 2.44 11.44 -4.94
N ALA A 131 2.63 10.24 -4.37
CA ALA A 131 2.34 8.98 -5.07
C ALA A 131 0.85 8.83 -5.39
N VAL A 132 -0.04 9.18 -4.44
CA VAL A 132 -1.49 9.21 -4.70
C VAL A 132 -1.84 10.24 -5.77
N ASN A 133 -1.23 11.43 -5.70
CA ASN A 133 -1.40 12.50 -6.67
C ASN A 133 -0.98 12.07 -8.09
N ALA A 134 0.07 11.25 -8.23
CA ALA A 134 0.52 10.74 -9.52
C ALA A 134 -0.46 9.75 -10.18
N LEU A 135 -1.35 9.11 -9.41
CA LEU A 135 -2.45 8.30 -9.95
C LEU A 135 -3.57 9.17 -10.54
N CYS A 136 -3.86 10.31 -9.91
CA CYS A 136 -4.89 11.26 -10.36
C CYS A 136 -4.30 12.69 -10.50
N PRO A 137 -3.40 12.93 -11.48
CA PRO A 137 -2.63 14.17 -11.55
C PRO A 137 -3.43 15.35 -12.13
N PHE A 138 -4.51 15.07 -12.87
CA PHE A 138 -5.35 16.05 -13.52
C PHE A 138 -6.70 16.18 -12.82
N GLU A 139 -7.35 17.33 -12.99
CA GLU A 139 -8.76 17.46 -12.61
C GLU A 139 -9.63 16.53 -13.47
N PRO A 140 -10.68 15.91 -12.91
CA PRO A 140 -11.45 14.87 -13.60
C PRO A 140 -12.30 15.39 -14.77
N ASP A 141 -12.54 16.69 -14.83
CA ASP A 141 -13.20 17.41 -15.93
C ASP A 141 -12.21 17.82 -17.06
N ALA A 142 -10.90 17.66 -16.85
CA ALA A 142 -9.92 17.95 -17.88
C ALA A 142 -10.03 16.96 -19.06
N PRO A 143 -9.81 17.40 -20.32
CA PRO A 143 -9.87 16.52 -21.49
C PRO A 143 -8.95 15.28 -21.38
N ARG A 144 -7.81 15.40 -20.70
CA ARG A 144 -6.86 14.30 -20.45
C ARG A 144 -7.41 13.23 -19.52
N SER A 145 -8.36 13.58 -18.66
CA SER A 145 -9.00 12.68 -17.69
C SER A 145 -10.11 11.82 -18.30
N ALA A 146 -10.65 12.24 -19.46
CA ALA A 146 -11.77 11.56 -20.13
C ALA A 146 -11.41 10.18 -20.71
N ALA A 147 -10.13 9.85 -20.88
CA ALA A 147 -9.71 8.57 -21.43
C ALA A 147 -10.11 7.41 -20.48
N PRO A 148 -10.80 6.36 -20.97
CA PRO A 148 -11.28 5.23 -20.16
C PRO A 148 -10.20 4.58 -19.29
N ALA A 149 -8.96 4.51 -19.78
CA ALA A 149 -7.83 3.91 -19.08
C ALA A 149 -7.37 4.66 -17.81
N ASN A 150 -7.84 5.88 -17.58
CA ASN A 150 -7.43 6.69 -16.43
C ASN A 150 -8.33 6.48 -15.20
N TRP A 151 -9.59 6.09 -15.38
CA TRP A 151 -10.57 5.93 -14.29
C TRP A 151 -10.22 4.82 -13.28
N PRO A 152 -9.63 3.68 -13.66
CA PRO A 152 -9.23 2.62 -12.71
C PRO A 152 -8.23 3.07 -11.63
N ALA A 153 -7.50 4.17 -11.87
CA ALA A 153 -6.55 4.70 -10.90
C ALA A 153 -7.21 5.35 -9.67
N ALA A 154 -8.45 5.84 -9.81
CA ALA A 154 -9.13 6.59 -8.75
C ALA A 154 -9.56 5.74 -7.54
N PRO A 155 -10.15 4.54 -7.72
CA PRO A 155 -10.42 3.63 -6.61
C PRO A 155 -9.16 3.22 -5.86
N LEU A 156 -8.06 2.97 -6.57
CA LEU A 156 -6.77 2.64 -5.95
C LEU A 156 -6.21 3.82 -5.16
N ALA A 157 -6.24 5.04 -5.71
CA ALA A 157 -5.86 6.26 -5.01
C ALA A 157 -6.67 6.46 -3.72
N ALA A 158 -7.97 6.18 -3.76
CA ALA A 158 -8.85 6.28 -2.59
C ALA A 158 -8.49 5.26 -1.50
N MET A 159 -8.18 4.03 -1.89
CA MET A 159 -7.69 3.00 -0.97
C MET A 159 -6.33 3.37 -0.36
N ALA A 160 -5.44 3.98 -1.13
CA ALA A 160 -4.16 4.44 -0.62
C ALA A 160 -4.31 5.56 0.43
N LEU A 161 -5.24 6.49 0.25
CA LEU A 161 -5.56 7.51 1.27
C LEU A 161 -6.06 6.89 2.58
N LEU A 162 -6.82 5.78 2.52
CA LEU A 162 -7.20 5.04 3.72
C LEU A 162 -5.99 4.39 4.40
N GLU A 163 -5.08 3.80 3.63
CA GLU A 163 -3.88 3.11 4.11
C GLU A 163 -2.84 4.09 4.70
N ILE A 164 -2.76 5.31 4.17
CA ILE A 164 -1.96 6.42 4.73
C ILE A 164 -2.51 6.87 6.08
N GLY A 165 -3.83 6.86 6.25
CA GLY A 165 -4.52 7.32 7.45
C GLY A 165 -5.09 8.73 7.30
N LEU A 166 -6.42 8.82 7.35
CA LEU A 166 -7.16 10.05 7.02
C LEU A 166 -6.88 11.24 7.93
N VAL A 167 -6.59 10.99 9.21
CA VAL A 167 -6.29 12.06 10.16
C VAL A 167 -5.03 12.82 9.72
N GLY A 168 -4.00 12.10 9.26
CA GLY A 168 -2.79 12.71 8.71
C GLY A 168 -3.07 13.45 7.41
N VAL A 169 -3.80 12.81 6.49
CA VAL A 169 -4.20 13.41 5.21
C VAL A 169 -4.95 14.73 5.39
N GLN A 170 -5.88 14.79 6.34
CA GLN A 170 -6.73 15.97 6.54
C GLN A 170 -6.02 17.12 7.27
N ARG A 171 -4.96 16.85 8.02
CA ARG A 171 -4.21 17.92 8.70
C ARG A 171 -3.42 18.77 7.72
N GLU A 172 -3.02 18.18 6.60
CA GLU A 172 -2.23 18.84 5.56
C GLU A 172 -3.13 19.43 4.46
N PRO A 173 -2.98 20.72 4.09
CA PRO A 173 -3.73 21.32 2.97
C PRO A 173 -3.57 20.54 1.65
N VAL A 174 -2.36 20.02 1.40
CA VAL A 174 -2.08 19.17 0.23
C VAL A 174 -2.88 17.87 0.28
N GLY A 175 -2.97 17.24 1.46
CA GLY A 175 -3.73 16.01 1.64
C GLY A 175 -5.23 16.22 1.45
N GLN A 176 -5.79 17.33 1.95
CA GLN A 176 -7.17 17.72 1.69
C GLN A 176 -7.45 17.90 0.19
N ALA A 177 -6.56 18.61 -0.52
CA ALA A 177 -6.71 18.84 -1.96
C ALA A 177 -6.65 17.54 -2.77
N VAL A 178 -5.70 16.65 -2.46
CA VAL A 178 -5.60 15.32 -3.09
C VAL A 178 -6.85 14.50 -2.81
N GLN A 179 -7.33 14.49 -1.57
CA GLN A 179 -8.54 13.76 -1.21
C GLN A 179 -9.78 14.27 -1.96
N GLN A 180 -10.00 15.58 -2.01
CA GLN A 180 -11.11 16.19 -2.76
C GLN A 180 -11.03 15.83 -4.25
N ARG A 181 -9.85 15.87 -4.85
CA ARG A 181 -9.68 15.48 -6.25
C ARG A 181 -10.05 14.02 -6.48
N VAL A 182 -9.54 13.10 -5.65
CA VAL A 182 -9.88 11.67 -5.73
C VAL A 182 -11.39 11.46 -5.57
N GLN A 183 -12.04 12.18 -4.66
CA GLN A 183 -13.51 12.15 -4.50
C GLN A 183 -14.23 12.57 -5.79
N ARG A 184 -13.82 13.67 -6.43
CA ARG A 184 -14.41 14.12 -7.70
C ARG A 184 -14.21 13.07 -8.81
N TRP A 185 -13.03 12.45 -8.90
CA TRP A 185 -12.77 11.35 -9.83
C TRP A 185 -13.71 10.15 -9.61
N LEU A 186 -13.90 9.72 -8.37
CA LEU A 186 -14.83 8.63 -8.06
C LEU A 186 -16.28 8.97 -8.43
N GLN A 187 -16.74 10.18 -8.10
CA GLN A 187 -18.11 10.63 -8.39
C GLN A 187 -18.38 10.66 -9.89
N ILE A 188 -17.46 11.20 -10.68
CA ILE A 188 -17.60 11.29 -12.14
C ILE A 188 -17.48 9.89 -12.76
N GLY A 189 -16.51 9.08 -12.34
CA GLY A 189 -16.34 7.71 -12.81
C GLY A 189 -17.56 6.83 -12.57
N MET A 190 -18.22 6.97 -11.40
CA MET A 190 -19.48 6.27 -11.11
C MET A 190 -20.65 6.74 -11.98
N ARG A 191 -20.74 8.05 -12.26
CA ARG A 191 -21.83 8.61 -13.09
C ARG A 191 -21.74 8.19 -14.55
N HIS A 192 -20.54 8.06 -15.09
CA HIS A 192 -20.31 7.69 -16.49
C HIS A 192 -20.11 6.18 -16.71
N ASP A 193 -20.40 5.37 -15.70
CA ASP A 193 -20.25 3.91 -15.76
C ASP A 193 -18.82 3.44 -16.11
N ALA A 194 -17.82 4.28 -15.86
CA ALA A 194 -16.43 4.07 -16.27
C ALA A 194 -15.64 3.11 -15.36
N LEU A 195 -16.28 2.56 -14.31
CA LEU A 195 -15.65 1.69 -13.31
C LEU A 195 -16.14 0.25 -13.41
N THR A 196 -15.25 -0.72 -13.25
CA THR A 196 -15.63 -2.13 -13.14
C THR A 196 -16.38 -2.42 -11.82
N PRO A 197 -17.09 -3.56 -11.68
CA PRO A 197 -17.74 -3.92 -10.42
C PRO A 197 -16.77 -3.97 -9.22
N ARG A 198 -15.54 -4.45 -9.44
CA ARG A 198 -14.48 -4.46 -8.42
C ARG A 198 -14.10 -3.04 -7.99
N GLU A 199 -13.85 -2.16 -8.96
CA GLU A 199 -13.50 -0.76 -8.73
C GLU A 199 -14.61 0.02 -7.99
N ARG A 200 -15.88 -0.26 -8.28
CA ARG A 200 -17.01 0.31 -7.55
C ARG A 200 -17.07 -0.18 -6.11
N ALA A 201 -16.81 -1.47 -5.88
CA ALA A 201 -16.77 -2.03 -4.53
C ALA A 201 -15.65 -1.38 -3.69
N GLU A 202 -14.48 -1.18 -4.29
CA GLU A 202 -13.34 -0.50 -3.67
C GLU A 202 -13.65 0.97 -3.38
N ALA A 203 -14.24 1.68 -4.33
CA ALA A 203 -14.70 3.04 -4.12
C ALA A 203 -15.73 3.10 -2.98
N GLY A 204 -16.69 2.18 -2.92
CA GLY A 204 -17.65 2.08 -1.82
C GLY A 204 -16.99 1.78 -0.47
N ALA A 205 -15.93 0.98 -0.43
CA ALA A 205 -15.13 0.74 0.78
C ALA A 205 -14.41 2.03 1.23
N ALA A 206 -13.81 2.78 0.30
CA ALA A 206 -13.19 4.07 0.57
C ALA A 206 -14.18 5.07 1.17
N TRP A 207 -15.37 5.19 0.58
CA TRP A 207 -16.42 6.08 1.06
C TRP A 207 -16.90 5.72 2.48
N ARG A 208 -17.11 4.43 2.75
CA ARG A 208 -17.42 3.96 4.12
C ARG A 208 -16.31 4.29 5.11
N GLY A 209 -15.05 4.13 4.71
CA GLY A 209 -13.89 4.48 5.53
C GLY A 209 -13.80 5.98 5.83
N TRP A 210 -14.21 6.83 4.89
CA TRP A 210 -14.28 8.29 5.09
C TRP A 210 -15.46 8.69 5.99
N ALA A 211 -16.64 8.10 5.77
CA ALA A 211 -17.85 8.41 6.53
C ALA A 211 -17.76 7.98 8.01
N THR A 212 -17.22 6.80 8.30
CA THR A 212 -17.12 6.26 9.68
C THR A 212 -16.13 7.03 10.55
N ARG A 213 -15.18 7.77 9.97
CA ARG A 213 -14.14 8.52 10.68
C ARG A 213 -14.41 10.03 10.74
N GLY A 214 -15.67 10.43 10.57
CA GLY A 214 -16.13 11.79 10.85
C GLY A 214 -16.14 12.75 9.66
N MET A 215 -16.23 12.28 8.42
CA MET A 215 -16.42 13.14 7.26
C MET A 215 -17.88 13.12 6.80
N ARG A 216 -18.62 14.19 7.05
CA ARG A 216 -19.83 14.47 6.27
C ARG A 216 -19.39 14.98 4.90
N CYS A 217 -20.04 14.44 3.87
CA CYS A 217 -19.91 14.86 2.48
C CYS A 217 -20.27 16.33 2.31
#